data_AF-A0A5E8CI79-F1
#
_entry.id   AF-A0A5E8CI79-F1
#
_cell.length_a   1.000
_cell.length_b   1.000
_cell.length_c   1.000
_cell.angle_alpha   90.00
_cell.angle_beta   90.00
_cell.angle_gamma   90.00
#
_symmetry.space_group_name_H-M   'P 1'
#
loop_
_entity.id
_entity.type
_entity.pdbx_description
1 polymer ?
#
loop_
_entity_poly.entity_id
_entity_poly.type
_entity_poly.pdbx_seq_one_letter_code
_entity_poly.pdbx_strand_id
1 'polypeptide(L)'
;MNTENNDNIKKKATIRNKKYKSPNEHILKNIHISSQENTLIVTLDNFFKNKEFMDVMLPIVSGYSVISLRALDWFVTNYSKSKKISYALRSTNTCFNVHYNYKAQLKAFNKKFFDPFCRGNRIPFFYDEENCIITTIGQLNFFKWAISNDIIHYVSENLKTIEKDMPKSNKKDSNKTKTAKTVKIKKKSSNTSKLASQVTYHKKVPETIPQKKKPKVKILVTFE
;
A
#
# COMPACT_ATOMS: atom_id res chain seq x y z
N MET A 1 20.71 -57.69 -22.02
CA MET A 1 19.85 -57.28 -20.89
C MET A 1 20.29 -55.88 -20.44
N ASN A 2 19.70 -54.82 -21.00
CA ASN A 2 20.05 -53.42 -20.72
C ASN A 2 18.76 -52.59 -20.60
N THR A 3 17.91 -52.92 -19.63
CA THR A 3 16.61 -52.26 -19.43
C THR A 3 16.45 -51.56 -18.08
N GLU A 4 17.46 -51.56 -17.20
CA GLU A 4 17.32 -50.95 -15.86
C GLU A 4 17.89 -49.53 -15.72
N ASN A 5 18.65 -49.02 -16.69
CA ASN A 5 19.25 -47.69 -16.59
C ASN A 5 18.41 -46.53 -17.17
N ASN A 6 17.28 -46.80 -17.83
CA ASN A 6 16.47 -45.76 -18.47
C ASN A 6 15.38 -45.17 -17.55
N ASP A 7 14.94 -45.90 -16.52
CA ASP A 7 13.91 -45.42 -15.60
C ASP A 7 14.45 -44.49 -14.52
N ASN A 8 15.72 -44.61 -14.15
CA ASN A 8 16.36 -43.67 -13.22
C ASN A 8 16.71 -42.32 -13.86
N ILE A 9 16.92 -42.29 -15.18
CA ILE A 9 17.15 -41.04 -15.93
C ILE A 9 15.82 -40.33 -16.18
N LYS A 10 14.73 -41.06 -16.47
CA LYS A 10 13.38 -40.48 -16.55
C LYS A 10 12.85 -40.01 -15.19
N LYS A 11 13.08 -40.73 -14.09
CA LYS A 11 12.71 -40.28 -12.73
C LYS A 11 13.51 -39.07 -12.25
N LYS A 12 14.78 -38.92 -12.64
CA LYS A 12 15.56 -37.67 -12.38
C LYS A 12 15.15 -36.50 -13.28
N ALA A 13 14.60 -36.75 -14.46
CA ALA A 13 14.08 -35.71 -15.36
C ALA A 13 12.70 -35.17 -14.92
N THR A 14 11.90 -35.94 -14.18
CA THR A 14 10.58 -35.49 -13.66
C THR A 14 10.67 -34.63 -12.39
N ILE A 15 11.84 -34.51 -11.75
CA ILE A 15 12.04 -33.69 -10.54
C ILE A 15 12.56 -32.26 -10.87
N ARG A 16 12.74 -31.92 -12.15
CA ARG A 16 13.15 -30.57 -12.59
C ARG A 16 11.95 -29.76 -13.10
N ASN A 17 11.22 -29.13 -12.18
CA ASN A 17 10.43 -27.88 -12.32
C ASN A 17 9.27 -27.82 -11.31
N LYS A 18 9.54 -28.01 -10.01
CA LYS A 18 8.69 -27.34 -9.01
C LYS A 18 9.07 -25.87 -9.02
N LYS A 19 8.45 -25.11 -9.93
CA LYS A 19 8.45 -23.65 -9.90
C LYS A 19 7.99 -23.26 -8.50
N TYR A 20 8.90 -22.80 -7.65
CA TYR A 20 8.54 -22.34 -6.30
C TYR A 20 7.48 -21.25 -6.48
N LYS A 21 6.24 -21.58 -6.12
CA LYS A 21 5.10 -20.66 -6.18
C LYS A 21 5.32 -19.63 -5.07
N SER A 22 5.18 -18.35 -5.37
CA SER A 22 5.32 -17.32 -4.33
C SER A 22 4.26 -17.54 -3.23
N PRO A 23 4.53 -17.13 -1.98
CA PRO A 23 3.53 -17.19 -0.91
C PRO A 23 2.20 -16.54 -1.32
N ASN A 24 2.28 -15.46 -2.10
CA ASN A 24 1.13 -14.79 -2.71
C ASN A 24 0.33 -15.70 -3.66
N GLU A 25 0.99 -16.46 -4.54
CA GLU A 25 0.29 -17.35 -5.48
C GLU A 25 -0.52 -18.44 -4.75
N HIS A 26 -0.03 -18.95 -3.62
CA HIS A 26 -0.73 -19.98 -2.86
C HIS A 26 -1.96 -19.42 -2.14
N ILE A 27 -1.84 -18.27 -1.50
CA ILE A 27 -2.92 -17.68 -0.69
C ILE A 27 -4.00 -17.09 -1.59
N LEU A 28 -3.61 -16.45 -2.70
CA LEU A 28 -4.55 -15.80 -3.61
C LEU A 28 -5.33 -16.79 -4.47
N LYS A 29 -4.87 -18.04 -4.62
CA LYS A 29 -5.67 -19.13 -5.20
C LYS A 29 -6.87 -19.53 -4.36
N ASN A 30 -6.80 -19.34 -3.06
CA ASN A 30 -7.87 -19.68 -2.13
C ASN A 30 -8.87 -18.53 -1.94
N ILE A 31 -8.63 -17.38 -2.58
CA ILE A 31 -9.53 -16.22 -2.56
C ILE A 31 -10.28 -16.21 -3.90
N HIS A 32 -11.61 -16.02 -3.86
CA HIS A 32 -12.41 -15.80 -5.06
C HIS A 32 -12.03 -14.45 -5.70
N ILE A 33 -11.08 -14.49 -6.64
CA ILE A 33 -10.66 -13.35 -7.46
C ILE A 33 -10.99 -13.60 -8.93
N SER A 34 -11.33 -12.53 -9.64
CA SER A 34 -11.54 -12.59 -11.09
C SER A 34 -10.24 -12.88 -11.85
N SER A 35 -10.33 -13.36 -13.09
CA SER A 35 -9.17 -13.57 -13.97
C SER A 35 -8.34 -12.29 -14.19
N GLN A 36 -9.01 -11.13 -14.27
CA GLN A 36 -8.35 -9.83 -14.36
C GLN A 36 -7.55 -9.50 -13.09
N GLU A 37 -8.15 -9.72 -11.91
CA GLU A 37 -7.49 -9.50 -10.62
C GLU A 37 -6.26 -10.41 -10.46
N ASN A 38 -6.38 -11.67 -10.86
CA ASN A 38 -5.27 -12.62 -10.82
C ASN A 38 -4.09 -12.17 -11.71
N THR A 39 -4.39 -11.72 -12.93
CA THR A 39 -3.35 -11.22 -13.86
C THR A 39 -2.62 -10.00 -13.30
N LEU A 40 -3.38 -9.09 -12.68
CA LEU A 40 -2.82 -7.90 -12.05
C LEU A 40 -1.96 -8.26 -10.84
N ILE A 41 -2.45 -9.15 -9.97
CA ILE A 41 -1.72 -9.67 -8.81
C ILE A 41 -0.39 -10.29 -9.23
N VAL A 42 -0.36 -11.16 -10.25
CA VAL A 42 0.89 -11.79 -10.71
C VAL A 42 1.89 -10.73 -11.19
N THR A 43 1.40 -9.68 -11.86
CA THR A 43 2.24 -8.56 -12.31
C THR A 43 2.78 -7.75 -11.13
N LEU A 44 1.98 -7.55 -10.09
CA LEU A 44 2.37 -6.84 -8.86
C LEU A 44 3.36 -7.67 -8.03
N ASP A 45 3.12 -8.96 -7.87
CA ASP A 45 4.01 -9.90 -7.19
C ASP A 45 5.41 -9.88 -7.83
N ASN A 46 5.47 -9.96 -9.17
CA ASN A 46 6.75 -9.87 -9.88
C ASN A 46 7.45 -8.51 -9.72
N PHE A 47 6.69 -7.41 -9.65
CA PHE A 47 7.26 -6.08 -9.46
C PHE A 47 7.85 -5.92 -8.05
N PHE A 48 7.11 -6.30 -7.02
CA PHE A 48 7.51 -6.13 -5.62
C PHE A 48 8.46 -7.21 -5.09
N LYS A 49 8.87 -8.18 -5.93
CA LYS A 49 10.04 -9.03 -5.63
C LYS A 49 11.32 -8.22 -5.42
N ASN A 50 11.45 -7.06 -6.04
CA ASN A 50 12.51 -6.13 -5.68
C ASN A 50 12.16 -5.47 -4.34
N LYS A 51 12.90 -5.85 -3.30
CA LYS A 51 12.72 -5.35 -1.93
C LYS A 51 12.81 -3.82 -1.84
N GLU A 52 13.62 -3.17 -2.68
CA GLU A 52 13.74 -1.71 -2.69
C GLU A 52 12.40 -1.01 -2.95
N PHE A 53 11.54 -1.60 -3.79
CA PHE A 53 10.22 -1.04 -4.08
C PHE A 53 9.27 -1.17 -2.89
N MET A 54 9.40 -2.25 -2.12
CA MET A 54 8.66 -2.42 -0.86
C MET A 54 9.21 -1.48 0.21
N ASP A 55 10.52 -1.30 0.32
CA ASP A 55 11.16 -0.38 1.26
C ASP A 55 10.76 1.09 1.00
N VAL A 56 10.42 1.44 -0.23
CA VAL A 56 9.82 2.74 -0.58
C VAL A 56 8.33 2.81 -0.19
N MET A 57 7.55 1.76 -0.49
CA MET A 57 6.10 1.76 -0.26
C MET A 57 5.74 1.68 1.22
N LEU A 58 6.36 0.78 1.99
CA LEU A 58 5.99 0.43 3.36
C LEU A 58 5.98 1.66 4.30
N PRO A 59 7.04 2.48 4.37
CA PRO A 59 7.03 3.65 5.25
C PRO A 59 5.92 4.66 4.92
N ILE A 60 5.56 4.79 3.64
CA ILE A 60 4.51 5.73 3.19
C ILE A 60 3.13 5.22 3.61
N VAL A 61 2.84 3.93 3.40
CA VAL A 61 1.52 3.36 3.76
C VAL A 61 1.36 3.22 5.27
N SER A 62 2.44 3.00 6.01
CA SER A 62 2.43 2.93 7.48
C SER A 62 2.46 4.31 8.16
N GLY A 63 2.69 5.39 7.40
CA GLY A 63 2.73 6.76 7.92
C GLY A 63 4.03 7.14 8.64
N TYR A 64 5.09 6.36 8.48
CA TYR A 64 6.43 6.66 9.02
C TYR A 64 7.30 7.48 8.05
N SER A 65 6.91 7.56 6.77
CA SER A 65 7.59 8.39 5.79
C SER A 65 7.28 9.87 5.96
N VAL A 66 8.23 10.72 5.57
CA VAL A 66 8.02 12.17 5.42
C VAL A 66 6.96 12.46 4.35
N ILE A 67 6.91 11.64 3.29
CA ILE A 67 5.87 11.73 2.27
C ILE A 67 4.62 11.01 2.78
N SER A 68 3.52 11.75 2.92
CA SER A 68 2.22 11.16 3.23
C SER A 68 1.49 10.67 1.98
N LEU A 69 0.61 9.67 2.14
CA LEU A 69 -0.34 9.27 1.08
C LEU A 69 -1.16 10.45 0.56
N ARG A 70 -1.48 11.41 1.44
CA ARG A 70 -2.29 12.56 1.11
C ARG A 70 -1.51 13.59 0.28
N ALA A 71 -0.21 13.75 0.51
CA ALA A 71 0.67 14.53 -0.36
C ALA A 71 0.79 13.91 -1.77
N LEU A 72 0.97 12.59 -1.87
CA LEU A 72 0.98 11.88 -3.16
C LEU A 72 -0.34 12.05 -3.91
N ASP A 73 -1.47 11.81 -3.24
CA ASP A 73 -2.80 11.99 -3.82
C ASP A 73 -3.01 13.43 -4.30
N TRP A 74 -2.70 14.44 -3.47
CA TRP A 74 -2.80 15.85 -3.85
C TRP A 74 -1.93 16.18 -5.06
N PHE A 75 -0.70 15.64 -5.08
CA PHE A 75 0.23 15.86 -6.16
C PHE A 75 -0.35 15.41 -7.52
N VAL A 76 -0.79 14.16 -7.60
CA VAL A 76 -1.23 13.55 -8.87
C VAL A 76 -2.63 14.01 -9.30
N THR A 77 -3.50 14.38 -8.35
CA THR A 77 -4.87 14.81 -8.64
C THR A 77 -4.99 16.30 -8.94
N ASN A 78 -4.28 17.16 -8.19
CA ASN A 78 -4.50 18.61 -8.17
C ASN A 78 -3.26 19.40 -8.52
N TYR A 79 -2.17 19.23 -7.78
CA TYR A 79 -0.94 20.04 -7.94
C TYR A 79 -0.39 19.91 -9.38
N SER A 80 -0.24 18.68 -9.86
CA SER A 80 0.28 18.39 -11.20
C SER A 80 -0.59 18.99 -12.32
N LYS A 81 -1.91 19.02 -12.13
CA LYS A 81 -2.86 19.65 -13.06
C LYS A 81 -2.67 21.16 -13.09
N SER A 82 -2.69 21.78 -11.90
CA SER A 82 -2.60 23.24 -11.76
C SER A 82 -1.27 23.78 -12.29
N LYS A 83 -0.16 23.11 -11.96
CA LYS A 83 1.19 23.50 -12.35
C LYS A 83 1.64 22.91 -13.69
N LYS A 84 0.79 22.14 -14.38
CA LYS A 84 1.09 21.48 -15.66
C LYS A 84 2.38 20.64 -15.62
N ILE A 85 2.59 19.88 -14.55
CA ILE A 85 3.83 19.16 -14.30
C ILE A 85 4.07 18.09 -15.38
N SER A 86 5.19 18.26 -16.09
CA SER A 86 5.75 17.27 -17.01
C SER A 86 7.26 17.22 -16.81
N TYR A 87 7.86 16.03 -16.91
CA TYR A 87 9.31 15.83 -16.81
C TYR A 87 9.75 14.65 -17.69
N ALA A 88 11.05 14.57 -17.99
CA ALA A 88 11.62 13.39 -18.64
C ALA A 88 11.84 12.28 -17.61
N LEU A 89 11.36 11.06 -17.91
CA LEU A 89 11.61 9.90 -17.06
C LEU A 89 13.09 9.53 -17.08
N ARG A 90 13.68 9.23 -15.92
CA ARG A 90 15.11 8.88 -15.83
C ARG A 90 15.44 7.57 -16.54
N SER A 91 14.48 6.66 -16.65
CA SER A 91 14.63 5.34 -17.26
C SER A 91 14.58 5.35 -18.78
N THR A 92 13.76 6.21 -19.38
CA THR A 92 13.46 6.17 -20.83
C THR A 92 13.73 7.50 -21.55
N ASN A 93 14.03 8.57 -20.81
CA ASN A 93 14.14 9.95 -21.30
C ASN A 93 12.89 10.46 -22.06
N THR A 94 11.74 9.80 -21.87
CA THR A 94 10.47 10.19 -22.50
C THR A 94 9.76 11.25 -21.67
N CYS A 95 9.14 12.23 -22.33
CA CYS A 95 8.31 13.22 -21.65
C CYS A 95 7.08 12.57 -21.01
N PHE A 96 6.91 12.80 -19.71
CA PHE A 96 5.83 12.25 -18.91
C PHE A 96 4.99 13.38 -18.31
N ASN A 97 3.73 13.47 -18.73
CA ASN A 97 2.75 14.37 -18.12
C ASN A 97 2.01 13.66 -16.98
N VAL A 98 2.24 14.12 -15.74
CA VAL A 98 1.76 13.46 -14.53
C VAL A 98 0.23 13.36 -14.52
N HIS A 99 -0.46 14.47 -14.73
CA HIS A 99 -1.92 14.53 -14.60
C HIS A 99 -2.63 13.70 -15.67
N TYR A 100 -2.18 13.81 -16.92
CA TYR A 100 -2.76 13.06 -18.04
C TYR A 100 -2.55 11.55 -17.87
N ASN A 101 -1.34 11.13 -17.52
CA ASN A 101 -1.05 9.72 -17.31
C ASN A 101 -1.85 9.15 -16.13
N TYR A 102 -1.92 9.86 -15.00
CA TYR A 102 -2.74 9.47 -13.85
C TYR A 102 -4.22 9.28 -14.22
N LYS A 103 -4.80 10.18 -15.02
CA LYS A 103 -6.17 10.06 -15.53
C LYS A 103 -6.35 8.85 -16.44
N ALA A 104 -5.35 8.53 -17.27
CA ALA A 104 -5.36 7.33 -18.10
C ALA A 104 -5.34 6.05 -17.25
N GLN A 105 -4.53 5.99 -16.18
CA GLN A 105 -4.50 4.86 -15.25
C GLN A 105 -5.86 4.65 -14.58
N LEU A 106 -6.49 5.72 -14.06
CA LEU A 106 -7.82 5.62 -13.45
C LEU A 106 -8.87 5.04 -14.41
N LYS A 107 -8.80 5.39 -15.70
CA LYS A 107 -9.70 4.84 -16.74
C LYS A 107 -9.39 3.37 -17.02
N ALA A 108 -8.12 3.01 -17.20
CA ALA A 108 -7.69 1.64 -17.50
C ALA A 108 -8.02 0.66 -16.36
N PHE A 109 -7.97 1.13 -15.11
CA PHE A 109 -8.12 0.32 -13.91
C PHE A 109 -9.45 0.52 -13.17
N ASN A 110 -10.45 1.13 -13.84
CA ASN A 110 -11.80 1.38 -13.31
C ASN A 110 -11.83 2.12 -11.96
N LYS A 111 -10.77 2.87 -11.62
CA LYS A 111 -10.49 3.47 -10.31
C LYS A 111 -10.32 2.46 -9.15
N LYS A 112 -11.08 1.35 -9.14
CA LYS A 112 -11.02 0.26 -8.15
C LYS A 112 -9.61 -0.32 -8.03
N PHE A 113 -8.94 -0.55 -9.16
CA PHE A 113 -7.60 -1.14 -9.19
C PHE A 113 -6.48 -0.10 -9.27
N PHE A 114 -6.75 1.14 -8.86
CA PHE A 114 -5.77 2.22 -8.85
C PHE A 114 -6.14 3.29 -7.80
N ASP A 115 -5.86 3.00 -6.53
CA ASP A 115 -6.25 3.83 -5.38
C ASP A 115 -5.16 3.84 -4.30
N PRO A 116 -4.57 5.01 -3.96
CA PRO A 116 -3.54 5.08 -2.92
C PRO A 116 -4.02 4.74 -1.51
N PHE A 117 -5.34 4.83 -1.22
CA PHE A 117 -5.86 4.82 0.16
C PHE A 117 -6.37 3.45 0.65
N CYS A 118 -5.99 2.36 0.00
CA CYS A 118 -6.35 1.00 0.46
C CYS A 118 -7.87 0.81 0.67
N ARG A 119 -8.70 1.38 -0.24
CA ARG A 119 -10.16 1.23 -0.17
C ARG A 119 -10.61 -0.02 -0.94
N GLY A 120 -11.62 -0.71 -0.43
CA GLY A 120 -12.20 -1.90 -1.04
C GLY A 120 -11.69 -3.21 -0.42
N ASN A 121 -11.62 -4.26 -1.24
CA ASN A 121 -11.29 -5.62 -0.81
C ASN A 121 -9.80 -5.72 -0.45
N ARG A 122 -9.53 -5.96 0.83
CA ARG A 122 -8.18 -6.12 1.35
C ARG A 122 -7.71 -7.56 1.21
N ILE A 123 -6.45 -7.73 0.84
CA ILE A 123 -5.76 -9.01 0.72
C ILE A 123 -4.48 -8.96 1.55
N PRO A 124 -4.05 -10.09 2.13
CA PRO A 124 -2.67 -10.22 2.58
C PRO A 124 -1.75 -10.25 1.35
N PHE A 125 -0.70 -9.42 1.37
CA PHE A 125 0.34 -9.39 0.34
C PHE A 125 1.69 -9.59 1.00
N PHE A 126 2.32 -10.73 0.73
CA PHE A 126 3.62 -11.13 1.25
C PHE A 126 4.72 -10.48 0.43
N TYR A 127 5.67 -9.86 1.12
CA TYR A 127 6.84 -9.25 0.48
C TYR A 127 8.14 -9.95 0.85
N ASP A 128 8.09 -10.87 1.81
CA ASP A 128 9.10 -11.90 2.05
C ASP A 128 8.39 -13.17 2.57
N GLU A 129 9.17 -14.14 3.07
CA GLU A 129 8.63 -15.44 3.51
C GLU A 129 7.78 -15.36 4.79
N GLU A 130 8.03 -14.36 5.64
CA GLU A 130 7.44 -14.27 6.99
C GLU A 130 6.51 -13.05 7.13
N ASN A 131 6.72 -12.03 6.32
CA ASN A 131 6.08 -10.73 6.46
C ASN A 131 5.11 -10.46 5.33
N CYS A 132 3.94 -9.95 5.72
CA CYS A 132 2.91 -9.48 4.80
C CYS A 132 2.32 -8.14 5.24
N ILE A 133 1.70 -7.45 4.28
CA ILE A 133 0.85 -6.28 4.53
C ILE A 133 -0.58 -6.59 4.16
N ILE A 134 -1.52 -6.03 4.94
CA ILE A 134 -2.93 -6.01 4.56
C ILE A 134 -3.14 -4.79 3.67
N THR A 135 -3.32 -5.02 2.36
CA THR A 135 -3.40 -3.96 1.34
C THR A 135 -4.50 -4.26 0.33
N THR A 136 -4.68 -3.42 -0.68
CA THR A 136 -5.56 -3.70 -1.83
C THR A 136 -4.75 -3.77 -3.12
N ILE A 137 -5.27 -4.48 -4.12
CA ILE A 137 -4.71 -4.49 -5.49
C ILE A 137 -4.57 -3.05 -6.01
N GLY A 138 -5.53 -2.18 -5.69
CA GLY A 138 -5.50 -0.77 -6.09
C GLY A 138 -4.36 0.03 -5.47
N GLN A 139 -4.04 -0.22 -4.20
CA GLN A 139 -2.93 0.44 -3.52
C GLN A 139 -1.58 -0.03 -4.06
N LEU A 140 -1.40 -1.35 -4.20
CA LEU A 140 -0.21 -1.93 -4.81
C LEU A 140 0.03 -1.38 -6.23
N ASN A 141 -1.02 -1.34 -7.05
CA ASN A 141 -0.91 -0.86 -8.43
C ASN A 141 -0.63 0.64 -8.53
N PHE A 142 -1.20 1.45 -7.63
CA PHE A 142 -0.85 2.85 -7.51
C PHE A 142 0.64 3.04 -7.21
N PHE A 143 1.19 2.31 -6.24
CA PHE A 143 2.60 2.41 -5.87
C PHE A 143 3.54 1.89 -6.96
N LYS A 144 3.19 0.78 -7.61
CA LYS A 144 3.92 0.31 -8.81
C LYS A 144 4.04 1.43 -9.84
N TRP A 145 2.93 2.08 -10.19
CA TRP A 145 2.95 3.21 -11.12
C TRP A 145 3.74 4.40 -10.58
N ALA A 146 3.57 4.76 -9.31
CA ALA A 146 4.23 5.92 -8.73
C ALA A 146 5.76 5.76 -8.69
N ILE A 147 6.24 4.56 -8.38
CA ILE A 147 7.67 4.23 -8.41
C ILE A 147 8.20 4.22 -9.84
N SER A 148 7.54 3.51 -10.76
CA SER A 148 8.00 3.39 -12.15
C SER A 148 8.05 4.70 -12.92
N ASN A 149 7.29 5.72 -12.49
CA ASN A 149 7.19 7.02 -13.17
C ASN A 149 7.82 8.16 -12.36
N ASP A 150 8.72 7.87 -11.43
CA ASP A 150 9.46 8.87 -10.63
C ASP A 150 8.57 9.85 -9.83
N ILE A 151 7.30 9.48 -9.57
CA ILE A 151 6.35 10.31 -8.83
C ILE A 151 6.85 10.53 -7.40
N ILE A 152 7.31 9.46 -6.74
CA ILE A 152 7.77 9.52 -5.36
C ILE A 152 9.02 10.40 -5.25
N HIS A 153 9.94 10.30 -6.22
CA HIS A 153 11.13 11.14 -6.29
C HIS A 153 10.76 12.62 -6.42
N TYR A 154 9.93 12.95 -7.41
CA TYR A 154 9.50 14.33 -7.64
C TYR A 154 8.83 14.93 -6.39
N VAL A 155 7.95 14.16 -5.75
CA VAL A 155 7.25 14.60 -4.53
C VAL A 155 8.22 14.78 -3.38
N SER A 156 9.24 13.92 -3.24
CA SER A 156 10.29 14.08 -2.21
C SER A 156 11.01 15.43 -2.35
N GLU A 157 11.47 15.75 -3.56
CA GLU A 157 12.23 17.00 -3.84
C GLU A 157 11.38 18.26 -3.68
N ASN A 158 10.07 18.15 -3.91
CA ASN A 158 9.14 19.27 -3.93
C ASN A 158 8.12 19.25 -2.79
N LEU A 159 8.36 18.45 -1.74
CA LEU A 159 7.34 18.17 -0.74
C LEU A 159 6.78 19.43 -0.08
N LYS A 160 7.68 20.36 0.31
CA LYS A 160 7.30 21.61 0.98
C LYS A 160 6.38 22.48 0.12
N THR A 161 6.60 22.54 -1.18
CA THR A 161 5.78 23.37 -2.09
C THR A 161 4.43 22.72 -2.33
N ILE A 162 4.40 21.39 -2.47
CA ILE A 162 3.17 20.59 -2.60
C ILE A 162 2.30 20.72 -1.34
N GLU A 163 2.89 20.57 -0.15
CA GLU A 163 2.16 20.68 1.12
C GLU A 163 1.64 22.09 1.38
N LYS A 164 2.38 23.13 0.95
CA LYS A 164 1.94 24.52 1.05
C LYS A 164 0.77 24.84 0.11
N ASP A 165 0.77 24.26 -1.10
CA ASP A 165 -0.31 24.38 -2.08
C ASP A 165 -1.57 23.61 -1.65
N MET A 166 -1.37 22.59 -0.83
CA MET A 166 -2.46 21.79 -0.31
C MET A 166 -3.44 22.64 0.50
N PRO A 167 -4.74 22.61 0.20
CA PRO A 167 -5.71 23.31 1.00
C PRO A 167 -5.63 22.75 2.40
N LYS A 168 -5.21 23.59 3.35
CA LYS A 168 -5.34 23.30 4.77
C LYS A 168 -6.82 23.02 4.96
N SER A 169 -7.16 21.76 5.21
CA SER A 169 -8.52 21.35 5.51
C SER A 169 -8.98 22.27 6.64
N ASN A 170 -9.83 23.22 6.30
CA ASN A 170 -10.19 24.25 7.24
C ASN A 170 -11.04 23.59 8.31
N LYS A 171 -10.73 23.87 9.58
CA LYS A 171 -11.69 23.97 10.68
C LYS A 171 -12.80 25.02 10.40
N LYS A 172 -13.30 25.13 9.16
CA LYS A 172 -14.32 26.11 8.69
C LYS A 172 -15.74 25.54 8.67
N ASP A 173 -16.03 24.53 9.50
CA ASP A 173 -17.40 24.15 9.84
C ASP A 173 -17.80 24.56 11.27
N SER A 174 -16.98 25.35 11.99
CA SER A 174 -17.33 25.85 13.34
C SER A 174 -17.67 27.35 13.42
N ASN A 175 -17.45 28.13 12.36
CA ASN A 175 -17.68 29.58 12.36
C ASN A 175 -18.58 30.05 11.19
N LYS A 176 -19.65 29.31 10.90
CA LYS A 176 -20.77 29.87 10.13
C LYS A 176 -21.79 30.45 11.12
N THR A 177 -21.67 31.76 11.30
CA THR A 177 -22.75 32.70 11.64
C THR A 177 -23.56 32.42 12.91
N LYS A 178 -23.12 33.08 13.99
CA LYS A 178 -24.03 33.66 15.00
C LYS A 178 -25.00 34.61 14.29
N THR A 179 -26.19 34.12 13.93
CA THR A 179 -27.39 34.95 13.82
C THR A 179 -28.49 34.24 14.58
N ALA A 180 -28.81 34.81 15.74
CA ALA A 180 -29.87 34.34 16.61
C ALA A 180 -31.22 34.45 15.88
N LYS A 181 -31.86 33.31 15.62
CA LYS A 181 -33.33 33.18 15.60
C LYS A 181 -33.71 31.88 16.28
N THR A 182 -34.33 32.05 17.44
CA THR A 182 -34.87 31.03 18.34
C THR A 182 -36.02 30.29 17.65
N VAL A 183 -35.84 28.99 17.38
CA VAL A 183 -36.97 28.05 17.24
C VAL A 183 -36.59 26.74 17.93
N LYS A 184 -37.33 26.44 19.01
CA LYS A 184 -37.27 25.19 19.77
C LYS A 184 -37.92 24.07 18.96
N ILE A 185 -37.19 23.02 18.58
CA ILE A 185 -37.80 21.70 18.26
C ILE A 185 -36.94 20.56 18.85
N LYS A 186 -37.67 19.61 19.43
CA LYS A 186 -37.30 18.49 20.33
C LYS A 186 -36.18 17.56 19.83
N LYS A 187 -35.39 17.11 20.82
CA LYS A 187 -34.57 15.90 20.78
C LYS A 187 -35.40 14.67 20.37
N LYS A 188 -34.91 13.91 19.39
CA LYS A 188 -35.09 12.45 19.32
C LYS A 188 -33.72 11.83 19.09
N SER A 189 -33.32 10.99 20.03
CA SER A 189 -32.14 10.13 19.95
C SER A 189 -32.37 9.02 18.92
N SER A 190 -31.37 8.76 18.10
CA SER A 190 -31.06 7.39 17.67
C SER A 190 -29.54 7.25 17.52
N ASN A 191 -28.99 6.42 18.40
CA ASN A 191 -27.66 5.86 18.28
C ASN A 191 -27.59 5.01 17.01
N THR A 192 -26.49 5.13 16.25
CA THR A 192 -25.70 3.97 15.74
C THR A 192 -24.39 4.39 15.06
N SER A 193 -23.29 4.02 15.74
CA SER A 193 -21.98 3.60 15.24
C SER A 193 -21.27 4.38 14.12
N LYS A 194 -20.35 5.26 14.55
CA LYS A 194 -19.09 5.54 13.85
C LYS A 194 -18.19 4.31 13.99
N LEU A 195 -17.77 3.70 12.88
CA LEU A 195 -16.63 2.78 12.88
C LEU A 195 -15.45 3.47 12.19
N ALA A 196 -14.71 4.25 12.97
CA ALA A 196 -13.36 4.65 12.65
C ALA A 196 -12.45 3.49 13.10
N SER A 197 -12.01 2.66 12.18
CA SER A 197 -11.04 1.60 12.48
C SER A 197 -9.65 2.22 12.60
N GLN A 198 -9.27 2.56 13.83
CA GLN A 198 -7.88 2.76 14.21
C GLN A 198 -7.15 1.42 14.02
N VAL A 199 -6.05 1.43 13.28
CA VAL A 199 -5.12 0.29 13.22
C VAL A 199 -4.49 0.17 14.60
N THR A 200 -4.87 -0.88 15.32
CA THR A 200 -4.37 -1.18 16.66
C THR A 200 -3.30 -2.26 16.52
N TYR A 201 -2.06 -1.94 16.87
CA TYR A 201 -0.99 -2.92 17.04
C TYR A 201 -1.27 -3.75 18.30
N HIS A 202 -1.33 -5.08 18.19
CA HIS A 202 -1.40 -5.95 19.36
C HIS A 202 -0.01 -6.13 19.96
N LYS A 203 0.26 -5.42 21.06
CA LYS A 203 1.27 -5.79 22.07
C LYS A 203 0.55 -5.94 23.40
N LYS A 204 0.53 -7.13 23.99
CA LYS A 204 0.00 -7.36 25.35
C LYS A 204 0.90 -6.64 26.35
N VAL A 205 0.33 -5.77 27.19
CA VAL A 205 0.96 -5.20 28.38
C VAL A 205 -0.08 -5.21 29.50
N PRO A 206 0.24 -5.70 30.72
CA PRO A 206 -0.41 -5.25 31.94
C PRO A 206 0.41 -4.09 32.55
N GLU A 207 -0.28 -3.00 32.90
CA GLU A 207 0.28 -1.82 33.53
C GLU A 207 0.83 -2.11 34.94
N THR A 208 2.03 -1.62 35.24
CA THR A 208 2.33 -0.61 36.28
C THR A 208 3.86 -0.36 36.36
N ILE A 209 4.25 0.91 36.39
CA ILE A 209 5.64 1.44 36.54
C ILE A 209 5.79 1.79 38.05
N PRO A 210 6.98 1.79 38.75
CA PRO A 210 8.26 2.23 38.20
C PRO A 210 9.61 1.71 38.80
N GLN A 211 10.68 1.98 38.03
CA GLN A 211 12.09 2.24 38.41
C GLN A 211 13.17 1.13 38.37
N LYS A 212 14.21 1.46 37.59
CA LYS A 212 15.67 1.29 37.82
C LYS A 212 16.25 -0.12 38.09
N LYS A 213 16.99 -0.61 37.08
CA LYS A 213 18.41 -1.06 37.06
C LYS A 213 18.54 -2.18 36.02
N LYS A 214 19.57 -2.11 35.16
CA LYS A 214 19.89 -3.19 34.20
C LYS A 214 20.56 -4.35 34.96
N PRO A 215 20.11 -5.61 34.79
CA PRO A 215 20.96 -6.76 35.02
C PRO A 215 21.21 -7.52 33.70
N LYS A 216 22.46 -7.95 33.52
CA LYS A 216 22.83 -9.03 32.60
C LYS A 216 22.18 -10.33 33.10
N VAL A 217 21.88 -11.30 32.20
CA VAL A 217 22.35 -12.70 32.27
C VAL A 217 21.55 -13.68 31.35
N LYS A 218 22.36 -14.53 30.68
CA LYS A 218 22.21 -15.89 30.10
C LYS A 218 20.97 -16.31 29.28
N ILE A 219 21.28 -16.72 28.04
CA ILE A 219 20.43 -17.42 27.10
C ILE A 219 20.45 -18.92 27.41
N LEU A 220 19.28 -19.55 27.49
CA LEU A 220 19.09 -21.00 27.38
C LEU A 220 17.94 -21.21 26.39
N VAL A 221 18.20 -21.98 25.34
CA VAL A 221 17.23 -22.35 24.31
C VAL A 221 16.94 -23.83 24.47
N THR A 222 15.65 -24.19 24.53
CA THR A 222 15.18 -25.57 24.33
C THR A 222 14.02 -25.53 23.35
N PHE A 223 14.11 -26.35 22.31
CA PHE A 223 13.07 -26.57 21.31
C PHE A 223 12.33 -27.87 21.66
N GLU A 224 11.01 -27.85 21.53
CA GLU A 224 10.21 -29.04 21.20
C GLU A 224 9.85 -29.00 19.72
#